data_AF-A0A6J5K0E3-F1
#
_entry.id   AF-A0A6J5K0E3-F1
#
_cell.length_a   1.000
_cell.length_b   1.000
_cell.length_c   1.000
_cell.angle_alpha   90.00
_cell.angle_beta   90.00
_cell.angle_gamma   90.00
#
_symmetry.space_group_name_H-M   'P 1'
#
loop_
_entity.id
_entity.type
_entity.pdbx_description
1 polymer ?
#
loop_
_entity_poly.entity_id
_entity_poly.type
_entity_poly.pdbx_seq_one_letter_code
_entity_poly.pdbx_strand_id
1 'polypeptide(L)' 'MLLRVLAALPFIGILLGVPFVNRVEPLLLGMPFVLGWIVAWVVLSSIIMAIVYRLDPSNRQIAADSEEVRP' A
#
# COMPACT_ATOMS: atom_id res chain seq x y z
N MET A 1 -1.21 13.92 -11.64
CA MET A 1 -2.51 13.22 -11.80
C MET A 1 -2.41 11.73 -11.50
N LEU A 2 -1.48 10.98 -12.11
CA LEU A 2 -1.34 9.52 -11.91
C LEU A 2 -1.12 9.08 -10.44
N LEU A 3 -0.33 9.84 -9.67
CA LEU A 3 -0.04 9.55 -8.26
C LEU A 3 -1.27 9.54 -7.35
N ARG A 4 -2.26 10.41 -7.63
CA ARG A 4 -3.53 10.46 -6.86
C ARG A 4 -4.39 9.22 -7.12
N VAL A 5 -4.32 8.64 -8.31
CA VAL A 5 -5.05 7.40 -8.65
C VAL A 5 -4.42 6.20 -7.96
N LEU A 6 -3.09 6.17 -7.82
CA LEU A 6 -2.36 5.12 -7.12
C LEU A 6 -2.68 5.07 -5.62
N ALA A 7 -2.93 6.22 -5.00
CA ALA A 7 -3.34 6.31 -3.59
C ALA A 7 -4.78 5.84 -3.32
N ALA A 8 -5.67 5.89 -4.33
CA ALA A 8 -7.04 5.40 -4.20
C ALA A 8 -7.16 3.87 -4.35
N LEU A 9 -6.18 3.24 -4.99
CA LEU A 9 -6.12 1.81 -5.26
C LEU A 9 -6.24 0.91 -4.01
N PRO A 10 -5.51 1.16 -2.91
CA PRO A 10 -5.66 0.36 -1.69
C PRO A 10 -7.05 0.50 -1.05
N PHE A 11 -7.67 1.67 -1.15
CA PHE A 11 -9.03 1.88 -0.64
C PHE A 11 -10.05 1.04 -1.41
N ILE A 12 -9.99 1.08 -2.74
CA ILE A 12 -10.88 0.30 -3.61
C ILE A 12 -10.66 -1.20 -3.38
N GLY A 13 -9.40 -1.62 -3.28
CA GLY A 13 -9.02 -3.00 -3.05
C GLY A 13 -9.48 -3.59 -1.71
N ILE A 14 -9.42 -2.80 -0.64
CA ILE A 14 -9.92 -3.20 0.67
C ILE A 14 -11.45 -3.17 0.69
N LEU A 15 -12.09 -2.08 0.26
CA LEU A 15 -13.55 -1.92 0.33
C LEU A 15 -14.32 -2.85 -0.61
N LEU A 16 -13.87 -3.02 -1.85
CA LEU A 16 -14.51 -3.95 -2.81
C LEU A 16 -14.02 -5.38 -2.66
N GLY A 17 -12.80 -5.59 -2.14
CA GLY A 17 -12.27 -6.93 -1.92
C GLY A 17 -12.97 -7.64 -0.77
N VAL A 18 -13.30 -6.93 0.32
CA VAL A 18 -13.93 -7.51 1.52
C VAL A 18 -15.16 -8.38 1.21
N PRO A 19 -16.19 -7.95 0.45
CA PRO A 19 -17.33 -8.84 0.16
C PRO A 19 -16.97 -10.06 -0.72
N PHE A 20 -15.92 -9.98 -1.54
CA PHE A 20 -15.45 -11.11 -2.36
C PHE A 20 -14.57 -12.11 -1.59
N VAL A 21 -13.77 -11.61 -0.65
CA VAL A 21 -12.84 -12.40 0.16
C VAL A 21 -13.39 -12.79 1.53
N ASN A 22 -14.55 -12.26 1.91
CA ASN A 22 -15.33 -12.66 3.09
C ASN A 22 -16.00 -14.04 2.89
N ARG A 23 -15.21 -15.02 2.46
CA ARG A 23 -15.54 -16.44 2.51
C ARG A 23 -14.65 -17.07 3.56
N VAL A 24 -15.26 -17.86 4.44
CA VAL A 24 -14.60 -18.61 5.52
C VAL A 24 -13.68 -19.72 4.98
N GLU A 25 -13.91 -20.14 3.74
CA GLU A 25 -13.07 -21.09 3.01
C GLU A 25 -12.50 -20.37 1.77
N PRO A 26 -11.18 -20.36 1.55
CA PRO A 26 -10.13 -21.19 2.18
C PRO A 26 -9.47 -20.56 3.41
N LEU A 27 -9.14 -21.37 4.42
CA LEU A 27 -8.32 -20.92 5.56
C LEU A 27 -6.86 -20.77 5.14
N LEU A 28 -6.31 -19.56 5.25
CA LEU A 28 -4.90 -19.32 5.00
C LEU A 28 -4.15 -19.55 6.32
N LEU A 29 -3.34 -20.61 6.41
CA LEU A 29 -2.57 -20.93 7.64
C LEU A 29 -3.44 -21.14 8.89
N GLY A 30 -4.67 -21.64 8.73
CA GLY A 30 -5.61 -21.87 9.85
C GLY A 30 -6.40 -20.63 10.31
N MET A 31 -6.22 -19.49 9.64
CA MET A 31 -6.93 -18.23 9.91
C MET A 31 -7.73 -17.77 8.68
N PRO A 32 -8.82 -16.99 8.85
CA PRO A 32 -9.70 -16.61 7.75
C PRO A 32 -8.95 -15.83 6.67
N PHE A 33 -9.24 -16.14 5.39
CA PHE A 33 -8.60 -15.56 4.21
C PHE A 33 -8.55 -14.02 4.21
N VAL A 34 -9.57 -13.39 4.79
CA VAL A 34 -9.67 -11.94 5.01
C VAL A 34 -8.43 -11.37 5.69
N LEU A 35 -7.85 -12.05 6.68
CA LEU A 35 -6.66 -11.56 7.37
C LEU A 35 -5.44 -11.54 6.43
N GLY A 36 -5.23 -12.63 5.67
CA GLY A 36 -4.19 -12.69 4.65
C GLY A 36 -4.37 -11.62 3.57
N TRP A 37 -5.61 -11.35 3.18
CA TRP A 37 -5.97 -10.29 2.24
C TRP A 37 -5.61 -8.89 2.77
N ILE A 38 -5.96 -8.58 4.01
CA ILE A 38 -5.61 -7.30 4.65
C ILE A 38 -4.09 -7.13 4.70
N VAL A 39 -3.35 -8.16 5.12
CA VAL A 39 -1.87 -8.14 5.17
C VAL A 39 -1.28 -7.91 3.78
N ALA A 40 -1.81 -8.58 2.75
CA ALA A 40 -1.39 -8.34 1.36
C ALA A 40 -1.59 -6.88 0.96
N TRP A 41 -2.72 -6.26 1.32
CA TRP A 41 -2.97 -4.83 1.05
C TRP A 41 -2.05 -3.88 1.83
N VAL A 42 -1.64 -4.23 3.04
CA VAL A 42 -0.64 -3.47 3.81
C VAL A 42 0.72 -3.50 3.11
N VAL A 43 1.15 -4.67 2.64
CA VAL A 43 2.41 -4.79 1.88
C VAL A 43 2.31 -4.04 0.55
N LEU A 44 1.18 -4.19 -0.16
CA LEU A 44 0.94 -3.51 -1.43
C LEU A 44 0.96 -1.99 -1.29
N SER A 45 0.39 -1.44 -0.20
CA SER A 45 0.41 0.01 0.04
C SER A 45 1.82 0.55 0.26
N SER A 46 2.66 -0.21 0.96
CA SER A 46 4.09 0.12 1.13
C SER A 46 4.83 0.11 -0.21
N ILE A 47 4.57 -0.89 -1.06
CA ILE A 47 5.14 -0.95 -2.42
C ILE A 47 4.65 0.23 -3.27
N ILE A 48 3.36 0.56 -3.21
CA ILE A 48 2.79 1.72 -3.91
C ILE A 48 3.50 3.01 -3.48
N MET A 49 3.68 3.23 -2.17
CA MET A 49 4.42 4.37 -1.66
C MET A 49 5.88 4.38 -2.12
N ALA A 50 6.56 3.22 -2.12
CA ALA A 50 7.93 3.11 -2.61
C ALA A 50 8.05 3.46 -4.11
N ILE A 51 7.09 3.01 -4.92
CA ILE A 51 6.99 3.33 -6.35
C ILE A 51 6.73 4.83 -6.55
N VAL A 52 5.80 5.41 -5.78
CA VAL A 52 5.53 6.86 -5.76
C VAL A 52 6.81 7.62 -5.43
N TYR A 53 7.52 7.23 -4.37
CA TYR A 53 8.79 7.85 -3.97
C TYR A 53 9.87 7.77 -5.07
N ARG A 54 9.99 6.64 -5.78
CA ARG A 54 10.96 6.51 -6.88
C ARG A 54 10.57 7.31 -8.12
N LEU A 55 9.29 7.43 -8.40
CA LEU A 55 8.75 8.14 -9.57
C LEU A 55 8.58 9.64 -9.34
N ASP A 56 8.53 10.09 -8.09
CA ASP A 56 8.40 11.50 -7.75
C ASP A 56 9.79 12.17 -7.70
N PRO A 57 10.21 12.90 -8.75
CA PRO A 57 11.49 13.58 -8.78
C PRO A 57 11.58 14.70 -7.73
N SER A 58 10.46 15.24 -7.23
CA SER A 58 10.46 16.27 -6.18
C SER A 58 10.82 15.69 -4.80
N ASN A 59 10.58 14.40 -4.56
CA ASN A 59 10.95 13.79 -3.29
C ASN A 59 12.46 13.55 -3.14
N ARG A 60 13.23 13.57 -4.25
CA ARG A 60 14.70 13.61 -4.17
C ARG A 60 15.22 14.87 -3.45
N GLN A 61 14.48 15.98 -3.50
CA GLN A 61 14.89 17.24 -2.87
C GLN A 61 14.69 17.21 -1.35
N ILE A 62 13.59 16.62 -0.87
CA ILE A 62 13.22 16.60 0.57
C ILE A 62 14.14 15.68 1.39
N ALA A 63 14.57 14.55 0.82
CA ALA A 63 15.54 13.67 1.48
C ALA A 63 16.93 14.32 1.59
N ALA A 64 17.35 15.09 0.58
CA ALA A 64 18.61 15.84 0.60
C ALA A 64 18.58 16.99 1.62
N ASP A 65 17.49 17.76 1.69
CA ASP A 65 17.29 18.82 2.69
C ASP A 65 17.23 18.28 4.14
N SER A 66 16.72 17.06 4.34
CA SER A 66 16.62 16.45 5.68
C SER A 66 17.96 15.89 6.19
N GLU A 67 18.90 15.60 5.29
CA GLU A 67 20.25 15.10 5.59
C GLU A 67 21.21 16.28 5.89
N GLU A 68 21.00 17.43 5.27
CA GLU A 68 21.79 18.66 5.46
C GLU A 68 21.48 19.38 6.80
N VAL A 69 20.31 19.12 7.40
CA VAL A 69 19.88 19.69 8.70
C VAL A 69 20.36 18.86 9.91
N ARG A 70 21.19 17.83 9.70
CA ARG A 70 21.83 17.06 10.78
C ARG A 70 23.28 17.53 11.02
N PRO A 71 23.52 18.47 11.96
CA PRO A 71 24.88 18.85 12.37
C PRO A 71 25.56 17.79 13.25
#